data_AF-A0A5J9VX88-F1
#
_entry.id   AF-A0A5J9VX88-F1
#
_cell.length_a   1.000
_cell.length_b   1.000
_cell.length_c   1.000
_cell.angle_alpha   90.00
_cell.angle_beta   90.00
_cell.angle_gamma   90.00
#
_symmetry.space_group_name_H-M   'P 1'
#
loop_
_entity.id
_entity.type
_entity.pdbx_description
1 polymer ?
#
loop_
_entity_poly.entity_id
_entity_poly.type
_entity_poly.pdbx_seq_one_letter_code
_entity_poly.pdbx_strand_id
1 'polypeptide(L)'
;MGEEAAAAPLLRDFHLHGGGDGGGEKAEELPATRSRWWLEWDAAEAAGQLAFAAPMVVTSMAYFAIPLVSVMYAGRLGELELAAATLGNSWGTVTGIALMVYCNDQSVLNLVTVLNVSDSFEYWSIEMLVLLAGLMPESKLSTSIIAMCENTQAVSYMITYGFAAVISTRVSNELGAGNIANAKKALTVSLSLSLLLAVAFLLLLGLGHDLWASLFSNSQKVVSAFASMTPLLIGSVVLDSTQGVLSGVARGCGWQHMAAWTNLLAFYIVGLPLALLFGFTLGLHIKGLWLGQICGLLCQNCVLLFITLRTNWEKIDLTTLNQENDFFC
;
A
#
# COMPACT_ATOMS: atom_id res chain seq x y z
N MET A 1 38.25 19.46 17.79
CA MET A 1 38.28 19.01 16.39
C MET A 1 37.11 18.08 16.22
N GLY A 2 35.93 18.65 15.97
CA GLY A 2 34.68 17.92 15.83
C GLY A 2 34.46 17.58 14.36
N GLU A 3 34.26 16.31 14.09
CA GLU A 3 33.92 15.79 12.77
C GLU A 3 32.39 15.82 12.67
N GLU A 4 31.88 16.78 11.91
CA GLU A 4 30.47 16.97 11.64
C GLU A 4 30.04 15.86 10.66
N ALA A 5 29.35 14.83 11.17
CA ALA A 5 28.80 13.75 10.36
C ALA A 5 27.62 14.29 9.54
N ALA A 6 27.92 14.93 8.42
CA ALA A 6 26.94 15.32 7.43
C ALA A 6 26.28 14.06 6.86
N ALA A 7 25.02 13.82 7.23
CA ALA A 7 24.16 12.86 6.55
C ALA A 7 23.98 13.34 5.10
N ALA A 8 24.76 12.76 4.19
CA ALA A 8 24.67 13.06 2.77
C ALA A 8 23.27 12.66 2.24
N PRO A 9 22.50 13.58 1.64
CA PRO A 9 21.24 13.22 1.01
C PRO A 9 21.51 12.39 -0.25
N LEU A 10 21.05 11.13 -0.24
CA LEU A 10 21.32 10.07 -1.22
C LEU A 10 20.99 10.39 -2.71
N LEU A 11 20.50 11.58 -3.05
CA LEU A 11 20.10 11.93 -4.42
C LEU A 11 20.63 13.29 -4.92
N ARG A 12 21.58 13.93 -4.24
CA ARG A 12 22.09 15.25 -4.69
C ARG A 12 23.05 15.19 -5.89
N ASP A 13 23.65 14.02 -6.17
CA ASP A 13 24.80 13.93 -7.08
C ASP A 13 24.48 13.78 -8.58
N PHE A 14 23.26 14.11 -9.02
CA PHE A 14 22.88 14.08 -10.44
C PHE A 14 22.80 15.45 -11.13
N HIS A 15 23.47 16.48 -10.59
CA HIS A 15 23.66 17.75 -11.28
C HIS A 15 25.08 17.89 -11.83
N LEU A 16 25.16 17.83 -13.16
CA LEU A 16 26.36 18.09 -13.97
C LEU A 16 26.94 19.48 -13.69
N HIS A 17 28.27 19.50 -13.62
CA HIS A 17 29.13 20.68 -13.69
C HIS A 17 28.70 21.66 -14.79
N GLY A 18 28.40 22.90 -14.38
CA GLY A 18 28.36 24.07 -15.24
C GLY A 18 28.63 25.31 -14.38
N GLY A 19 29.87 25.80 -14.41
CA GLY A 19 30.31 26.97 -13.65
C GLY A 19 29.75 28.29 -14.19
N GLY A 20 29.75 29.31 -13.34
CA GLY A 20 29.43 30.68 -13.74
C GLY A 20 29.15 31.58 -12.54
N ASP A 21 30.05 32.53 -12.33
CA ASP A 21 30.18 33.51 -11.25
C ASP A 21 29.12 34.65 -11.31
N GLY A 22 28.92 35.32 -10.17
CA GLY A 22 28.51 36.73 -10.14
C GLY A 22 27.08 37.10 -9.68
N GLY A 23 27.02 37.90 -8.61
CA GLY A 23 26.06 39.01 -8.51
C GLY A 23 24.89 38.83 -7.54
N GLY A 24 25.01 39.44 -6.35
CA GLY A 24 23.89 39.57 -5.42
C GLY A 24 22.85 40.57 -5.91
N GLU A 25 21.62 40.09 -6.10
CA GLU A 25 20.42 40.91 -6.13
C GLU A 25 19.45 40.42 -5.05
N LYS A 26 19.04 41.34 -4.17
CA LYS A 26 18.02 41.10 -3.15
C LYS A 26 16.68 40.86 -3.85
N ALA A 27 16.22 39.61 -3.87
CA ALA A 27 14.88 39.28 -4.30
C ALA A 27 13.85 39.80 -3.29
N GLU A 28 12.95 40.64 -3.76
CA GLU A 28 11.79 41.18 -3.07
C GLU A 28 10.81 40.03 -2.79
N GLU A 29 10.58 39.71 -1.49
CA GLU A 29 9.65 38.64 -1.08
C GLU A 29 8.20 39.04 -1.39
N LEU A 30 7.67 38.52 -2.49
CA LEU A 30 6.25 38.51 -2.80
C LEU A 30 5.50 37.58 -1.82
N PRO A 31 4.27 37.93 -1.41
CA PRO A 31 3.51 37.16 -0.43
C PRO A 31 3.28 35.74 -0.94
N ALA A 32 3.57 34.75 -0.10
CA ALA A 32 3.42 33.33 -0.38
C ALA A 32 2.02 33.01 -0.92
N THR A 33 1.90 33.00 -2.25
CA THR A 33 0.80 32.35 -2.92
C THR A 33 0.84 30.90 -2.45
N ARG A 34 -0.30 30.43 -1.94
CA ARG A 34 -0.48 29.06 -1.46
C ARG A 34 -0.31 28.12 -2.66
N SER A 35 0.93 27.87 -3.06
CA SER A 35 1.28 26.97 -4.15
C SER A 35 0.61 25.64 -3.83
N ARG A 36 -0.25 25.20 -4.74
CA ARG A 36 -0.89 23.89 -4.68
C ARG A 36 0.20 22.87 -5.00
N TRP A 37 0.99 22.52 -4.00
CA TRP A 37 2.11 21.58 -4.06
C TRP A 37 1.75 20.23 -4.74
N TRP A 38 0.47 19.88 -4.79
CA TRP A 38 -0.08 18.70 -5.45
C TRP A 38 -0.12 18.76 -6.99
N LEU A 39 0.31 19.85 -7.63
CA LEU A 39 0.27 20.04 -9.09
C LEU A 39 1.66 20.13 -9.75
N GLU A 40 2.75 20.11 -8.98
CA GLU A 40 4.11 20.24 -9.49
C GLU A 40 4.69 18.87 -9.83
N TRP A 41 4.78 18.55 -11.13
CA TRP A 41 5.43 17.33 -11.62
C TRP A 41 6.94 17.54 -11.74
N ASP A 42 7.72 16.73 -11.02
CA ASP A 42 9.19 16.71 -11.10
C ASP A 42 9.67 15.39 -11.68
N ALA A 43 10.18 15.45 -12.92
CA ALA A 43 10.68 14.28 -13.62
C ALA A 43 11.97 13.69 -13.02
N ALA A 44 12.81 14.51 -12.40
CA ALA A 44 14.05 14.05 -11.78
C ALA A 44 13.74 13.30 -10.48
N GLU A 45 12.85 13.85 -9.65
CA GLU A 45 12.34 13.15 -8.45
C GLU A 45 11.63 11.85 -8.86
N ALA A 46 10.80 11.89 -9.91
CA ALA A 46 10.09 10.71 -10.39
C ALA A 46 11.05 9.60 -10.84
N ALA A 47 12.10 9.94 -11.59
CA ALA A 47 13.12 8.98 -12.01
C ALA A 47 13.89 8.40 -10.82
N GLY A 48 14.24 9.22 -9.83
CA GLY A 48 14.90 8.77 -8.60
C GLY A 48 14.02 7.81 -7.79
N GLN A 49 12.74 8.14 -7.62
CA GLN A 49 11.79 7.27 -6.92
C GLN A 49 11.57 5.95 -7.65
N LEU A 50 11.45 5.96 -8.98
CA LEU A 50 11.34 4.75 -9.79
C LEU A 50 12.59 3.86 -9.67
N ALA A 51 13.78 4.45 -9.72
CA ALA A 51 15.03 3.71 -9.59
C ALA A 51 15.15 3.02 -8.22
N PHE A 52 14.67 3.66 -7.16
CA PHE A 52 14.66 3.09 -5.81
C PHE A 52 13.53 2.06 -5.61
N ALA A 53 12.36 2.29 -6.22
CA ALA A 53 11.21 1.38 -6.13
C ALA A 53 11.45 0.08 -6.91
N ALA A 54 12.11 0.15 -8.08
CA ALA A 54 12.29 -0.99 -8.99
C ALA A 54 12.85 -2.27 -8.31
N PRO A 55 13.99 -2.25 -7.59
CA PRO A 55 14.50 -3.46 -6.94
C PRO A 55 13.53 -4.00 -5.88
N MET A 56 12.90 -3.13 -5.09
CA MET A 56 11.91 -3.52 -4.08
C MET A 56 10.68 -4.18 -4.71
N VAL A 57 10.14 -3.63 -5.80
CA VAL A 57 9.02 -4.20 -6.55
C VAL A 57 9.41 -5.56 -7.13
N VAL A 58 10.59 -5.68 -7.73
CA VAL A 58 11.08 -6.94 -8.31
C VAL A 58 11.21 -8.03 -7.25
N THR A 59 11.84 -7.73 -6.12
CA THR A 59 11.99 -8.71 -5.02
C THR A 59 10.65 -9.11 -4.44
N SER A 60 9.75 -8.14 -4.21
CA SER A 60 8.41 -8.42 -3.66
C SER A 60 7.57 -9.26 -4.64
N MET A 61 7.66 -8.97 -5.94
CA MET A 61 7.04 -9.79 -6.98
C MET A 61 7.60 -11.20 -7.06
N ALA A 62 8.92 -11.35 -7.01
CA ALA A 62 9.54 -12.67 -7.03
C ALA A 62 9.10 -13.52 -5.82
N TYR A 63 8.97 -12.90 -4.65
CA TYR A 63 8.46 -13.57 -3.46
C TYR A 63 6.99 -13.98 -3.61
N PHE A 64 6.13 -13.09 -4.09
CA PHE A 64 4.71 -13.37 -4.29
C PHE A 64 4.42 -14.34 -5.45
N ALA A 65 5.34 -14.48 -6.41
CA ALA A 65 5.17 -15.41 -7.52
C ALA A 65 5.02 -16.87 -7.07
N ILE A 66 5.65 -17.26 -5.95
CA ILE A 66 5.59 -18.62 -5.40
C ILE A 66 4.14 -19.02 -5.04
N PRO A 67 3.43 -18.29 -4.14
CA PRO A 67 2.03 -18.61 -3.84
C PRO A 67 1.12 -18.38 -5.06
N LEU A 68 1.36 -17.36 -5.88
CA LEU A 68 0.55 -17.06 -7.06
C LEU A 68 0.52 -18.21 -8.08
N VAL A 69 1.69 -18.72 -8.47
CA VAL A 69 1.81 -19.84 -9.41
C VAL A 69 1.20 -21.12 -8.82
N SER A 70 1.35 -21.32 -7.51
CA SER A 70 0.76 -22.46 -6.81
C SER A 70 -0.78 -22.43 -6.86
N VAL A 71 -1.38 -21.26 -6.63
CA VAL A 71 -2.84 -21.06 -6.72
C VAL A 71 -3.33 -21.20 -8.16
N MET A 72 -2.61 -20.63 -9.14
CA MET A 72 -2.92 -20.81 -10.57
C MET A 72 -2.90 -22.30 -10.97
N TYR A 73 -1.88 -23.04 -10.54
CA TYR A 73 -1.77 -24.47 -10.80
C TYR A 73 -2.95 -25.24 -10.17
N ALA A 74 -3.29 -24.96 -8.91
CA ALA A 74 -4.42 -25.59 -8.23
C ALA A 74 -5.75 -25.31 -8.95
N GLY A 75 -5.98 -24.09 -9.42
CA GLY A 75 -7.22 -23.77 -10.12
C GLY A 75 -7.36 -24.37 -11.52
N ARG A 76 -6.24 -24.74 -12.15
CA ARG A 76 -6.25 -25.52 -13.38
C ARG A 76 -6.65 -26.98 -13.16
N LEU A 77 -6.46 -27.52 -11.96
CA LEU A 77 -6.93 -28.86 -11.58
C LEU A 77 -8.43 -28.89 -11.34
N GLY A 78 -8.99 -27.83 -10.75
CA GLY A 78 -10.43 -27.67 -10.60
C GLY A 78 -10.83 -26.58 -9.61
N GLU A 79 -12.13 -26.29 -9.56
CA GLU A 79 -12.71 -25.26 -8.68
C GLU A 79 -12.60 -25.64 -7.19
N LEU A 80 -12.62 -26.93 -6.88
CA LEU A 80 -12.48 -27.41 -5.50
C LEU A 80 -11.05 -27.25 -5.01
N GLU A 81 -10.09 -27.60 -5.85
CA GLU A 81 -8.65 -27.53 -5.62
C GLU A 81 -8.22 -26.06 -5.45
N LEU A 82 -8.74 -25.15 -6.28
CA LEU A 82 -8.53 -23.72 -6.13
C LEU A 82 -9.02 -23.20 -4.76
N ALA A 83 -10.27 -23.51 -4.43
CA ALA A 83 -10.88 -23.09 -3.18
C ALA A 83 -10.13 -23.67 -1.97
N ALA A 84 -9.75 -24.95 -2.03
CA ALA A 84 -9.00 -25.62 -0.97
C ALA A 84 -7.58 -25.08 -0.80
N ALA A 85 -6.84 -24.85 -1.89
CA ALA A 85 -5.50 -24.26 -1.84
C ALA A 85 -5.53 -22.84 -1.28
N THR A 86 -6.52 -22.05 -1.69
CA THR A 86 -6.71 -20.69 -1.18
C THR A 86 -7.01 -20.71 0.31
N LEU A 87 -8.01 -21.48 0.76
CA LEU A 87 -8.34 -21.60 2.18
C LEU A 87 -7.18 -22.14 3.02
N GLY A 88 -6.40 -23.07 2.48
CA GLY A 88 -5.19 -23.58 3.12
C GLY A 88 -4.11 -22.51 3.26
N ASN A 89 -3.90 -21.69 2.24
CA ASN A 89 -2.99 -20.55 2.29
C ASN A 89 -3.46 -19.51 3.31
N SER A 90 -4.75 -19.15 3.27
CA SER A 90 -5.39 -18.25 4.24
C SER A 90 -5.15 -18.70 5.68
N TRP A 91 -5.43 -19.99 5.95
CA TRP A 91 -5.24 -20.57 7.27
C TRP A 91 -3.77 -20.57 7.69
N GLY A 92 -2.86 -20.94 6.80
CA GLY A 92 -1.42 -20.93 7.03
C GLY A 92 -0.88 -19.53 7.31
N THR A 93 -1.37 -18.51 6.60
CA THR A 93 -1.00 -17.10 6.80
C THR A 93 -1.49 -16.59 8.14
N VAL A 94 -2.77 -16.80 8.48
CA VAL A 94 -3.37 -16.33 9.75
C VAL A 94 -2.70 -17.00 10.95
N THR A 95 -2.47 -18.32 10.89
CA THR A 95 -1.87 -19.07 12.02
C THR A 95 -0.35 -18.96 12.08
N GLY A 96 0.34 -18.99 10.94
CA GLY A 96 1.79 -18.96 10.81
C GLY A 96 2.39 -17.59 11.14
N ILE A 97 1.80 -16.49 10.66
CA ILE A 97 2.24 -15.13 11.00
C ILE A 97 1.97 -14.84 12.47
N ALA A 98 0.81 -15.26 13.00
CA ALA A 98 0.50 -15.09 14.43
C ALA A 98 1.55 -15.77 15.33
N LEU A 99 1.98 -16.99 14.99
CA LEU A 99 3.02 -17.71 15.71
C LEU A 99 4.42 -17.11 15.53
N MET A 100 4.79 -16.72 14.31
CA MET A 100 6.11 -16.13 14.02
C MET A 100 6.29 -14.76 14.67
N VAL A 101 5.27 -13.90 14.65
CA VAL A 101 5.29 -12.58 15.28
C VAL A 101 5.30 -12.70 16.80
N TYR A 102 4.56 -13.64 17.39
CA TYR A 102 4.57 -13.86 18.85
C TYR A 102 5.87 -14.48 19.37
N CYS A 103 6.47 -15.41 18.63
CA CYS A 103 7.63 -16.16 19.11
C CYS A 103 8.97 -15.45 18.89
N ASN A 104 9.05 -14.50 17.96
CA ASN A 104 10.32 -13.86 17.60
C ASN A 104 10.60 -12.53 18.35
N ASP A 105 9.61 -11.98 19.06
CA ASP A 105 9.67 -10.58 19.53
C ASP A 105 9.72 -10.40 21.05
N GLN A 106 10.78 -10.94 21.68
CA GLN A 106 11.16 -10.54 23.03
C GLN A 106 12.29 -9.48 23.04
N SER A 107 12.86 -9.13 21.88
CA SER A 107 14.14 -8.39 21.82
C SER A 107 14.24 -7.25 20.81
N VAL A 108 13.32 -7.06 19.84
CA VAL A 108 13.57 -6.16 18.71
C VAL A 108 12.46 -5.11 18.53
N LEU A 109 12.68 -3.95 19.17
CA LEU A 109 12.15 -2.61 18.83
C LEU A 109 10.65 -2.53 18.49
N ASN A 110 9.86 -2.02 19.45
CA ASN A 110 8.43 -1.63 19.35
C ASN A 110 7.96 -1.06 17.98
N LEU A 111 8.86 -0.41 17.24
CA LEU A 111 8.63 0.11 15.89
C LEU A 111 8.29 -1.01 14.88
N VAL A 112 9.11 -2.06 14.81
CA VAL A 112 8.95 -3.18 13.85
C VAL A 112 7.69 -3.98 14.18
N THR A 113 7.40 -4.17 15.47
CA THR A 113 6.17 -4.80 15.94
C THR A 113 4.93 -4.04 15.47
N VAL A 114 4.87 -2.71 15.63
CA VAL A 114 3.70 -1.92 15.22
C VAL A 114 3.54 -1.88 13.70
N LEU A 115 4.63 -1.84 12.93
CA LEU A 115 4.61 -1.94 11.47
C LEU A 115 3.95 -3.24 11.01
N ASN A 116 4.47 -4.38 11.48
CA ASN A 116 3.96 -5.70 11.14
C ASN A 116 2.49 -5.87 11.57
N VAL A 117 2.10 -5.32 12.72
CA VAL A 117 0.73 -5.40 13.23
C VAL A 117 -0.27 -4.61 12.37
N SER A 118 0.12 -3.41 11.89
CA SER A 118 -0.78 -2.56 11.11
C SER A 118 -1.16 -3.15 9.75
N ASP A 119 -0.18 -3.73 9.04
CA ASP A 119 -0.41 -4.41 7.77
C ASP A 119 -1.13 -5.75 8.00
N SER A 120 -0.82 -6.46 9.10
CA SER A 120 -1.46 -7.75 9.43
C SER A 120 -2.97 -7.64 9.63
N PHE A 121 -3.48 -6.55 10.22
CA PHE A 121 -4.91 -6.39 10.43
C PHE A 121 -5.70 -6.34 9.12
N GLU A 122 -5.16 -5.65 8.12
CA GLU A 122 -5.75 -5.55 6.78
C GLU A 122 -5.73 -6.92 6.09
N TYR A 123 -4.57 -7.58 6.06
CA TYR A 123 -4.44 -8.93 5.49
C TYR A 123 -5.38 -9.94 6.16
N TRP A 124 -5.45 -9.95 7.50
CA TRP A 124 -6.36 -10.85 8.19
C TRP A 124 -7.83 -10.55 7.91
N SER A 125 -8.20 -9.29 7.70
CA SER A 125 -9.57 -8.95 7.32
C SER A 125 -9.94 -9.52 5.95
N ILE A 126 -9.00 -9.48 5.00
CA ILE A 126 -9.13 -10.09 3.67
C ILE A 126 -9.30 -11.61 3.80
N GLU A 127 -8.49 -12.27 4.62
CA GLU A 127 -8.60 -13.71 4.83
C GLU A 127 -9.94 -14.13 5.46
N MET A 128 -10.50 -13.27 6.33
CA MET A 128 -11.87 -13.48 6.83
C MET A 128 -12.91 -13.42 5.70
N LEU A 129 -12.73 -12.59 4.67
CA LEU A 129 -13.63 -12.58 3.50
C LEU A 129 -13.55 -13.88 2.70
N VAL A 130 -12.35 -14.46 2.55
CA VAL A 130 -12.16 -15.76 1.90
C VAL A 130 -12.90 -16.86 2.67
N LEU A 131 -12.80 -16.86 4.00
CA LEU A 131 -13.55 -17.77 4.88
C LEU A 131 -15.07 -17.57 4.73
N LEU A 132 -15.54 -16.33 4.72
CA LEU A 132 -16.96 -16.00 4.54
C LEU A 132 -17.49 -16.43 3.16
N ALA A 133 -16.68 -16.31 2.09
CA ALA A 133 -17.04 -16.80 0.77
C ALA A 133 -17.23 -18.33 0.77
N GLY A 134 -16.47 -19.05 1.58
CA GLY A 134 -16.62 -20.50 1.78
C GLY A 134 -17.93 -20.93 2.46
N LEU A 135 -18.61 -20.01 3.14
CA LEU A 135 -19.92 -20.26 3.79
C LEU A 135 -21.11 -20.01 2.85
N MET A 136 -20.88 -19.54 1.63
CA MET A 136 -21.95 -19.26 0.67
C MET A 136 -22.53 -20.55 0.03
N PRO A 137 -23.78 -20.50 -0.48
CA PRO A 137 -24.43 -21.67 -1.09
C PRO A 137 -23.61 -22.29 -2.24
N GLU A 138 -22.98 -21.46 -3.06
CA GLU A 138 -21.98 -21.87 -4.05
C GLU A 138 -20.55 -21.60 -3.54
N SER A 139 -20.16 -22.31 -2.48
CA SER A 139 -18.87 -22.10 -1.79
C SER A 139 -17.66 -22.23 -2.71
N LYS A 140 -17.59 -23.28 -3.55
CA LYS A 140 -16.46 -23.50 -4.48
C LYS A 140 -16.27 -22.34 -5.46
N LEU A 141 -17.37 -21.88 -6.07
CA LEU A 141 -17.35 -20.79 -7.02
C LEU A 141 -17.00 -19.46 -6.32
N SER A 142 -17.64 -19.19 -5.18
CA SER A 142 -17.45 -17.95 -4.42
C SER A 142 -16.01 -17.84 -3.90
N THR A 143 -15.48 -18.88 -3.27
CA THR A 143 -14.09 -18.91 -2.80
C THR A 143 -13.10 -18.79 -3.96
N SER A 144 -13.36 -19.43 -5.10
CA SER A 144 -12.50 -19.30 -6.28
C SER A 144 -12.47 -17.88 -6.83
N ILE A 145 -13.63 -17.21 -6.94
CA ILE A 145 -13.70 -15.84 -7.46
C ILE A 145 -13.01 -14.87 -6.52
N ILE A 146 -13.27 -14.96 -5.20
CA ILE A 146 -12.61 -14.05 -4.24
C ILE A 146 -11.10 -14.26 -4.26
N ALA A 147 -10.64 -15.51 -4.33
CA ALA A 147 -9.23 -15.83 -4.44
C ALA A 147 -8.59 -15.20 -5.69
N MET A 148 -9.24 -15.31 -6.84
CA MET A 148 -8.76 -14.69 -8.08
C MET A 148 -8.67 -13.16 -7.95
N CYS A 149 -9.70 -12.53 -7.39
CA CYS A 149 -9.70 -11.08 -7.16
C CYS A 149 -8.60 -10.65 -6.19
N GLU A 150 -8.42 -11.34 -5.07
CA GLU A 150 -7.37 -11.04 -4.09
C GLU A 150 -5.97 -11.25 -4.67
N ASN A 151 -5.74 -12.32 -5.42
CA ASN A 151 -4.45 -12.54 -6.08
C ASN A 151 -4.16 -11.43 -7.12
N THR A 152 -5.16 -10.98 -7.87
CA THR A 152 -5.00 -9.85 -8.79
C THR A 152 -4.70 -8.55 -8.04
N GLN A 153 -5.40 -8.28 -6.93
CA GLN A 153 -5.14 -7.11 -6.11
C GLN A 153 -3.73 -7.16 -5.51
N ALA A 154 -3.30 -8.31 -4.98
CA ALA A 154 -1.97 -8.51 -4.43
C ALA A 154 -0.85 -8.26 -5.45
N VAL A 155 -1.02 -8.67 -6.72
CA VAL A 155 -0.04 -8.34 -7.77
C VAL A 155 0.11 -6.83 -7.93
N SER A 156 -1.00 -6.09 -7.95
CA SER A 156 -0.96 -4.62 -8.00
C SER A 156 -0.34 -4.02 -6.72
N TYR A 157 -0.68 -4.57 -5.55
CA TYR A 157 -0.20 -4.08 -4.27
C TYR A 157 1.32 -4.17 -4.15
N MET A 158 1.98 -5.18 -4.71
CA MET A 158 3.44 -5.29 -4.63
C MET A 158 4.17 -4.16 -5.37
N ILE A 159 3.53 -3.57 -6.40
CA ILE A 159 4.02 -2.35 -7.05
C ILE A 159 3.92 -1.20 -6.05
N THR A 160 2.73 -0.99 -5.49
CA THR A 160 2.45 0.07 -4.51
C THR A 160 3.32 -0.05 -3.27
N TYR A 161 3.57 -1.26 -2.78
CA TYR A 161 4.39 -1.55 -1.62
C TYR A 161 5.84 -1.08 -1.82
N GLY A 162 6.38 -1.23 -3.03
CA GLY A 162 7.67 -0.66 -3.41
C GLY A 162 7.70 0.86 -3.24
N PHE A 163 6.67 1.56 -3.73
CA PHE A 163 6.53 3.01 -3.54
C PHE A 163 6.30 3.41 -2.09
N ALA A 164 5.56 2.62 -1.34
CA ALA A 164 5.34 2.83 0.09
C ALA A 164 6.66 2.81 0.88
N ALA A 165 7.61 1.94 0.51
CA ALA A 165 8.95 1.93 1.07
C ALA A 165 9.77 3.16 0.65
N VAL A 166 9.72 3.53 -0.63
CA VAL A 166 10.40 4.73 -1.16
C VAL A 166 9.93 5.98 -0.43
N ILE A 167 8.62 6.21 -0.34
CA ILE A 167 8.08 7.41 0.26
C ILE A 167 8.36 7.46 1.76
N SER A 168 8.33 6.33 2.46
CA SER A 168 8.71 6.25 3.87
C SER A 168 10.14 6.76 4.08
N THR A 169 11.09 6.29 3.27
CA THR A 169 12.49 6.74 3.34
C THR A 169 12.65 8.20 2.95
N ARG A 170 12.03 8.64 1.85
CA ARG A 170 12.14 10.04 1.37
C ARG A 170 11.56 11.02 2.38
N VAL A 171 10.35 10.76 2.87
CA VAL A 171 9.69 11.63 3.86
C VAL A 171 10.48 11.66 5.17
N SER A 172 10.96 10.52 5.66
CA SER A 172 11.80 10.46 6.86
C SER A 172 13.07 11.31 6.71
N ASN A 173 13.75 11.20 5.57
CA ASN A 173 15.01 11.92 5.33
C ASN A 173 14.79 13.43 5.17
N GLU A 174 13.77 13.84 4.40
CA GLU A 174 13.49 15.27 4.20
C GLU A 174 12.96 15.92 5.49
N LEU A 175 12.19 15.20 6.30
CA LEU A 175 11.77 15.66 7.62
C LEU A 175 12.95 15.79 8.59
N GLY A 176 13.84 14.80 8.63
CA GLY A 176 15.07 14.86 9.44
C GLY A 176 16.02 15.99 9.03
N ALA A 177 15.95 16.44 7.77
CA ALA A 177 16.71 17.57 7.26
C ALA A 177 15.99 18.93 7.39
N GLY A 178 14.81 18.98 8.01
CA GLY A 178 13.99 20.20 8.14
C GLY A 178 13.33 20.67 6.83
N ASN A 179 13.41 19.90 5.75
CA ASN A 179 12.98 20.28 4.40
C ASN A 179 11.53 19.85 4.12
N ILE A 180 10.56 20.47 4.80
CA ILE A 180 9.13 20.13 4.69
C ILE A 180 8.59 20.28 3.25
N ALA A 181 9.07 21.26 2.50
CA ALA A 181 8.66 21.48 1.12
C ALA A 181 9.01 20.27 0.23
N ASN A 182 10.22 19.74 0.37
CA ASN A 182 10.66 18.56 -0.38
C ASN A 182 9.92 17.29 0.05
N ALA A 183 9.60 17.14 1.34
CA ALA A 183 8.78 16.01 1.82
C ALA A 183 7.40 15.99 1.14
N LYS A 184 6.73 17.15 1.03
CA LYS A 184 5.42 17.27 0.35
C LYS A 184 5.51 17.04 -1.15
N LYS A 185 6.61 17.48 -1.77
CA LYS A 185 6.90 17.24 -3.19
C LYS A 185 7.13 15.75 -3.47
N ALA A 186 7.95 15.09 -2.66
CA ALA A 186 8.19 13.65 -2.74
C ALA A 186 6.88 12.84 -2.60
N LEU A 187 6.00 13.24 -1.66
CA LEU A 187 4.67 12.65 -1.51
C LEU A 187 3.83 12.78 -2.78
N THR A 188 3.75 13.97 -3.36
CA THR A 188 2.97 14.19 -4.59
C THR A 188 3.45 13.32 -5.73
N VAL A 189 4.76 13.31 -5.97
CA VAL A 189 5.37 12.51 -7.04
C VAL A 189 5.11 11.03 -6.81
N SER A 190 5.26 10.53 -5.59
CA SER A 190 5.03 9.12 -5.25
C SER A 190 3.57 8.71 -5.44
N LEU A 191 2.63 9.55 -5.01
CA LEU A 191 1.20 9.32 -5.19
C LEU A 191 0.83 9.29 -6.67
N SER A 192 1.33 10.24 -7.46
CA SER A 192 1.09 10.30 -8.91
C SER A 192 1.69 9.09 -9.63
N LEU A 193 2.92 8.69 -9.31
CA LEU A 193 3.57 7.52 -9.93
C LEU A 193 2.86 6.22 -9.57
N SER A 194 2.52 6.01 -8.30
CA SER A 194 1.78 4.82 -7.86
C SER A 194 0.43 4.73 -8.57
N LEU A 195 -0.32 5.83 -8.68
CA LEU A 195 -1.60 5.86 -9.38
C LEU A 195 -1.44 5.61 -10.88
N LEU A 196 -0.44 6.21 -11.54
CA LEU A 196 -0.17 5.98 -12.97
C LEU A 196 0.15 4.52 -13.26
N LEU A 197 0.98 3.88 -12.41
CA LEU A 197 1.34 2.47 -12.55
C LEU A 197 0.15 1.55 -12.26
N ALA A 198 -0.67 1.87 -11.28
CA ALA A 198 -1.91 1.14 -10.99
C ALA A 198 -2.88 1.23 -12.17
N VAL A 199 -3.08 2.41 -12.75
CA VAL A 199 -3.91 2.59 -13.95
C VAL A 199 -3.33 1.80 -15.13
N ALA A 200 -2.01 1.81 -15.33
CA ALA A 200 -1.37 1.00 -16.36
C ALA A 200 -1.60 -0.51 -16.16
N PHE A 201 -1.48 -1.00 -14.92
CA PHE A 201 -1.79 -2.39 -14.58
C PHE A 201 -3.26 -2.73 -14.85
N LEU A 202 -4.19 -1.86 -14.48
CA LEU A 202 -5.62 -2.04 -14.71
C LEU A 202 -5.98 -2.03 -16.20
N LEU A 203 -5.31 -1.21 -17.01
CA LEU A 203 -5.46 -1.23 -18.47
C LEU A 203 -4.96 -2.55 -19.05
N LEU A 204 -3.80 -3.04 -18.60
CA LEU A 204 -3.26 -4.34 -19.02
C LEU A 204 -4.19 -5.49 -18.60
N LEU A 205 -4.73 -5.45 -17.38
CA LEU A 205 -5.71 -6.43 -16.89
C LEU A 205 -7.01 -6.37 -17.69
N GLY A 206 -7.49 -5.17 -18.04
CA GLY A 206 -8.69 -5.00 -18.85
C GLY A 206 -8.54 -5.55 -20.28
N LEU A 207 -7.39 -5.30 -20.91
CA LEU A 207 -7.07 -5.80 -22.26
C LEU A 207 -6.77 -7.31 -22.26
N GLY A 208 -6.12 -7.81 -21.21
CA GLY A 208 -5.70 -9.19 -21.04
C GLY A 208 -6.62 -10.01 -20.14
N HIS A 209 -7.85 -9.55 -19.88
CA HIS A 209 -8.74 -10.10 -18.87
C HIS A 209 -8.93 -11.61 -19.00
N ASP A 210 -9.26 -12.06 -20.21
CA ASP A 210 -9.56 -13.47 -20.47
C ASP A 210 -8.29 -14.34 -20.35
N LEU A 211 -7.14 -13.80 -20.77
CA LEU A 211 -5.86 -14.47 -20.58
C LEU A 211 -5.55 -14.62 -19.09
N TRP A 212 -5.69 -13.54 -18.31
CA TRP A 212 -5.47 -13.56 -16.87
C TRP A 212 -6.39 -14.57 -16.18
N ALA A 213 -7.69 -14.55 -16.45
CA ALA A 213 -8.64 -15.49 -15.88
C ALA A 213 -8.34 -16.95 -16.28
N SER A 214 -7.90 -17.19 -17.51
CA SER A 214 -7.55 -18.53 -18.01
C SER A 214 -6.30 -19.15 -17.35
N LEU A 215 -5.44 -18.33 -16.73
CA LEU A 215 -4.31 -18.81 -15.93
C LEU A 215 -4.80 -19.49 -14.65
N PHE A 216 -5.93 -19.03 -14.09
CA PHE A 216 -6.50 -19.57 -12.86
C PHE A 216 -7.49 -20.69 -13.11
N SER A 217 -8.32 -20.64 -14.15
CA SER A 217 -9.35 -21.67 -14.36
C SER A 217 -9.67 -21.90 -15.84
N ASN A 218 -9.96 -23.16 -16.17
CA ASN A 218 -10.52 -23.54 -17.47
C ASN A 218 -12.07 -23.52 -17.48
N SER A 219 -12.70 -23.26 -16.33
CA SER A 219 -14.16 -23.25 -16.20
C SER A 219 -14.73 -21.92 -16.69
N GLN A 220 -15.56 -21.97 -17.74
CA GLN A 220 -16.25 -20.78 -18.25
C GLN A 220 -17.16 -20.13 -17.19
N LYS A 221 -17.67 -20.92 -16.22
CA LYS A 221 -18.46 -20.42 -15.10
C LYS A 221 -17.63 -19.50 -14.21
N VAL A 222 -16.40 -19.90 -13.87
CA VAL A 222 -15.48 -19.10 -13.04
C VAL A 222 -15.02 -17.85 -13.80
N VAL A 223 -14.61 -18.00 -15.07
CA VAL A 223 -14.13 -16.88 -15.89
C VAL A 223 -15.20 -15.80 -16.06
N SER A 224 -16.44 -16.19 -16.38
CA SER A 224 -17.55 -15.24 -16.53
C SER A 224 -17.95 -14.57 -15.21
N ALA A 225 -17.88 -15.31 -14.10
CA ALA A 225 -18.18 -14.75 -12.79
C ALA A 225 -17.10 -13.77 -12.32
N PHE A 226 -15.81 -14.06 -12.58
CA PHE A 226 -14.69 -13.15 -12.36
C PHE A 226 -14.85 -11.87 -13.21
N ALA A 227 -15.23 -11.98 -14.48
CA ALA A 227 -15.52 -10.82 -15.34
C ALA A 227 -16.55 -9.86 -14.73
N SER A 228 -17.53 -10.40 -14.01
CA SER A 228 -18.56 -9.61 -13.33
C SER A 228 -18.06 -8.87 -12.07
N MET A 229 -16.91 -9.28 -11.53
CA MET A 229 -16.23 -8.66 -10.38
C MET A 229 -15.19 -7.61 -10.80
N THR A 230 -14.64 -7.72 -12.02
CA THR A 230 -13.59 -6.84 -12.56
C THR A 230 -13.85 -5.34 -12.35
N PRO A 231 -15.07 -4.80 -12.52
CA PRO A 231 -15.32 -3.38 -12.25
C PRO A 231 -15.11 -2.98 -10.79
N LEU A 232 -15.50 -3.83 -9.84
CA LEU A 232 -15.27 -3.59 -8.41
C LEU A 232 -13.78 -3.72 -8.06
N LEU A 233 -13.09 -4.67 -8.69
CA LEU A 233 -11.65 -4.87 -8.54
C LEU A 233 -10.84 -3.67 -9.05
N ILE A 234 -11.21 -3.10 -10.20
CA ILE A 234 -10.61 -1.86 -10.72
C ILE A 234 -10.74 -0.73 -9.68
N GLY A 235 -11.91 -0.59 -9.07
CA GLY A 235 -12.15 0.40 -8.02
C GLY A 235 -11.31 0.16 -6.76
N SER A 236 -11.21 -1.09 -6.30
CA SER A 236 -10.43 -1.41 -5.11
C SER A 236 -8.94 -1.18 -5.31
N VAL A 237 -8.37 -1.56 -6.47
CA VAL A 237 -6.94 -1.36 -6.78
C VAL A 237 -6.53 0.12 -6.75
N VAL A 238 -7.38 1.02 -7.22
CA VAL A 238 -7.09 2.47 -7.17
C VAL A 238 -7.04 2.98 -5.72
N LEU A 239 -7.98 2.52 -4.88
CA LEU A 239 -8.01 2.87 -3.45
C LEU A 239 -6.80 2.27 -2.72
N ASP A 240 -6.45 1.04 -3.03
CA ASP A 240 -5.31 0.29 -2.49
C ASP A 240 -3.97 0.96 -2.82
N SER A 241 -3.84 1.46 -4.06
CA SER A 241 -2.64 2.20 -4.50
C SER A 241 -2.46 3.50 -3.73
N THR A 242 -3.56 4.22 -3.47
CA THR A 242 -3.54 5.44 -2.64
C THR A 242 -3.20 5.10 -1.20
N GLN A 243 -3.79 4.03 -0.66
CA GLN A 243 -3.60 3.56 0.70
C GLN A 243 -2.12 3.22 0.96
N GLY A 244 -1.47 2.47 0.08
CA GLY A 244 -0.09 2.04 0.31
C GLY A 244 0.89 3.22 0.39
N VAL A 245 0.71 4.24 -0.46
CA VAL A 245 1.52 5.47 -0.38
C VAL A 245 1.26 6.24 0.92
N LEU A 246 0.00 6.43 1.31
CA LEU A 246 -0.35 7.13 2.56
C LEU A 246 0.16 6.38 3.80
N SER A 247 0.09 5.06 3.80
CA SER A 247 0.68 4.22 4.84
C SER A 247 2.21 4.35 4.86
N GLY A 248 2.86 4.43 3.69
CA GLY A 248 4.28 4.77 3.57
C GLY A 248 4.64 6.13 4.19
N VAL A 249 3.83 7.16 3.97
CA VAL A 249 4.01 8.48 4.59
C VAL A 249 3.86 8.41 6.10
N ALA A 250 2.82 7.74 6.60
CA ALA A 250 2.61 7.58 8.03
C ALA A 250 3.81 6.89 8.70
N ARG A 251 4.44 5.92 8.02
CA ARG A 251 5.68 5.28 8.46
C ARG A 251 6.86 6.26 8.46
N GLY A 252 7.05 7.01 7.37
CA GLY A 252 8.10 8.02 7.27
C GLY A 252 8.00 9.16 8.30
N CYS A 253 6.78 9.49 8.74
CA CYS A 253 6.52 10.48 9.80
C CYS A 253 6.51 9.90 11.22
N GLY A 254 6.64 8.58 11.38
CA GLY A 254 6.58 7.90 12.69
C GLY A 254 5.17 7.71 13.28
N TRP A 255 4.09 7.92 12.51
CA TRP A 255 2.69 7.79 12.95
C TRP A 255 2.07 6.41 12.76
N GLN A 256 2.91 5.39 12.58
CA GLN A 256 2.50 3.99 12.42
C GLN A 256 1.46 3.51 13.44
N HIS A 257 1.50 3.98 14.69
CA HIS A 257 0.48 3.62 15.69
C HIS A 257 -0.90 4.18 15.33
N MET A 258 -0.97 5.43 14.83
CA MET A 258 -2.24 6.01 14.37
C MET A 258 -2.75 5.29 13.10
N ALA A 259 -1.85 4.91 12.20
CA ALA A 259 -2.19 4.10 11.04
C ALA A 259 -2.72 2.71 11.45
N ALA A 260 -2.09 2.04 12.41
CA ALA A 260 -2.52 0.74 12.93
C ALA A 260 -3.95 0.77 13.49
N TRP A 261 -4.28 1.76 14.33
CA TRP A 261 -5.64 1.94 14.84
C TRP A 261 -6.63 2.24 13.72
N THR A 262 -6.23 3.10 12.77
CA THR A 262 -7.08 3.42 11.61
C THR A 262 -7.42 2.16 10.81
N ASN A 263 -6.44 1.29 10.55
CA ASN A 263 -6.64 0.01 9.85
C ASN A 263 -7.59 -0.89 10.63
N LEU A 264 -7.36 -1.08 11.94
CA LEU A 264 -8.20 -1.92 12.78
C LEU A 264 -9.67 -1.46 12.76
N LEU A 265 -9.91 -0.16 12.98
CA LEU A 265 -11.27 0.40 12.96
C LEU A 265 -11.90 0.31 11.58
N ALA A 266 -11.17 0.67 10.52
CA ALA A 266 -11.71 0.70 9.17
C ALA A 266 -12.11 -0.70 8.68
N PHE A 267 -11.27 -1.73 8.90
CA PHE A 267 -11.56 -3.06 8.40
C PHE A 267 -12.48 -3.87 9.31
N TYR A 268 -12.33 -3.80 10.64
CA TYR A 268 -13.10 -4.67 11.56
C TYR A 268 -14.40 -4.03 12.03
N ILE A 269 -14.48 -2.71 12.15
CA ILE A 269 -15.69 -2.02 12.62
C ILE A 269 -16.56 -1.54 11.45
N VAL A 270 -15.95 -1.21 10.30
CA VAL A 270 -16.70 -0.74 9.12
C VAL A 270 -16.73 -1.81 8.03
N GLY A 271 -15.58 -2.27 7.54
CA GLY A 271 -15.48 -3.16 6.38
C GLY A 271 -16.18 -4.50 6.59
N LEU A 272 -15.83 -5.25 7.63
CA LEU A 272 -16.34 -6.59 7.89
C LEU A 272 -17.86 -6.61 8.20
N PRO A 273 -18.41 -5.71 9.03
CA PRO A 273 -19.86 -5.66 9.23
C PRO A 273 -20.62 -5.30 7.94
N LEU A 274 -20.11 -4.38 7.12
CA LEU A 274 -20.70 -4.06 5.83
C LEU A 274 -20.58 -5.22 4.82
N ALA A 275 -19.47 -5.98 4.84
CA ALA A 275 -19.31 -7.18 4.03
C ALA A 275 -20.37 -8.24 4.41
N LEU A 276 -20.59 -8.45 5.71
CA LEU A 276 -21.63 -9.37 6.19
C LEU A 276 -23.04 -8.88 5.81
N LEU A 277 -23.30 -7.59 5.97
CA LEU A 277 -24.56 -6.96 5.59
C LEU A 277 -24.84 -7.15 4.09
N PHE A 278 -23.91 -6.71 3.23
CA PHE A 278 -24.10 -6.76 1.79
C PHE A 278 -24.08 -8.19 1.25
N GLY A 279 -23.17 -9.03 1.75
CA GLY A 279 -22.98 -10.40 1.30
C GLY A 279 -24.14 -11.33 1.66
N PHE A 280 -24.58 -11.32 2.92
CA PHE A 280 -25.57 -12.28 3.42
C PHE A 280 -26.98 -11.67 3.56
N THR A 281 -27.11 -10.46 4.10
CA THR A 281 -28.45 -9.90 4.38
C THR A 281 -29.12 -9.29 3.14
N LEU A 282 -28.35 -8.59 2.30
CA LEU A 282 -28.86 -8.01 1.04
C LEU A 282 -28.79 -8.98 -0.14
N GLY A 283 -28.24 -10.18 0.06
CA GLY A 283 -28.15 -11.22 -0.98
C GLY A 283 -27.23 -10.86 -2.14
N LEU A 284 -26.29 -9.92 -1.99
CA LEU A 284 -25.31 -9.57 -3.03
C LEU A 284 -24.15 -10.58 -3.12
N HIS A 285 -24.10 -11.57 -2.22
CA HIS A 285 -23.12 -12.65 -2.19
C HIS A 285 -21.67 -12.12 -2.31
N ILE A 286 -20.87 -12.67 -3.23
CA ILE A 286 -19.47 -12.33 -3.47
C ILE A 286 -19.25 -10.83 -3.73
N LYS A 287 -20.17 -10.19 -4.47
CA LYS A 287 -20.12 -8.74 -4.76
C LYS A 287 -20.32 -7.94 -3.48
N GLY A 288 -21.19 -8.41 -2.59
CA GLY A 288 -21.43 -7.80 -1.29
C GLY A 288 -20.22 -7.87 -0.37
N LEU A 289 -19.54 -9.02 -0.30
CA LEU A 289 -18.29 -9.15 0.47
C LEU A 289 -17.23 -8.16 -0.01
N TRP A 290 -17.02 -8.10 -1.33
CA TRP A 290 -16.04 -7.19 -1.93
C TRP A 290 -16.39 -5.72 -1.75
N LEU A 291 -17.69 -5.37 -1.81
CA LEU A 291 -18.16 -4.02 -1.50
C LEU A 291 -17.85 -3.62 -0.04
N GLY A 292 -18.00 -4.54 0.90
CA GLY A 292 -17.61 -4.30 2.29
C GLY A 292 -16.12 -3.99 2.43
N GLN A 293 -15.27 -4.75 1.71
CA GLN A 293 -13.83 -4.49 1.65
C GLN A 293 -13.52 -3.08 1.10
N ILE A 294 -14.17 -2.70 0.00
CA ILE A 294 -14.05 -1.35 -0.59
C ILE A 294 -14.47 -0.27 0.41
N CYS A 295 -15.53 -0.48 1.18
CA CYS A 295 -15.95 0.48 2.21
C CYS A 295 -14.89 0.64 3.32
N GLY A 296 -14.24 -0.45 3.73
CA GLY A 296 -13.11 -0.43 4.66
C GLY A 296 -11.94 0.39 4.11
N LEU A 297 -11.49 0.07 2.90
CA LEU A 297 -10.43 0.78 2.17
C LEU A 297 -10.74 2.27 2.01
N LEU A 298 -11.99 2.62 1.68
CA LEU A 298 -12.40 4.01 1.52
C LEU A 298 -12.34 4.77 2.85
N CYS A 299 -12.84 4.16 3.93
CA CYS A 299 -12.80 4.72 5.27
C CYS A 299 -11.35 5.00 5.72
N GLN A 300 -10.48 3.99 5.59
CA GLN A 300 -9.05 4.09 5.91
C GLN A 300 -8.37 5.19 5.10
N ASN A 301 -8.56 5.21 3.77
CA ASN A 301 -8.00 6.24 2.90
C ASN A 301 -8.44 7.64 3.29
N CYS A 302 -9.73 7.85 3.57
CA CYS A 302 -10.23 9.15 3.99
C CYS A 302 -9.58 9.62 5.30
N VAL A 303 -9.42 8.71 6.27
CA VAL A 303 -8.81 9.03 7.56
C VAL A 303 -7.31 9.31 7.42
N LEU A 304 -6.57 8.46 6.72
CA LEU A 304 -5.12 8.67 6.50
C LEU A 304 -4.83 9.92 5.67
N LEU A 305 -5.65 10.20 4.65
CA LEU A 305 -5.55 11.42 3.87
C LEU A 305 -5.85 12.64 4.75
N PHE A 306 -6.90 12.59 5.58
CA PHE A 306 -7.23 13.67 6.51
C PHE A 306 -6.09 13.93 7.49
N ILE A 307 -5.50 12.88 8.09
CA ILE A 307 -4.33 13.00 8.97
C ILE A 307 -3.19 13.68 8.20
N THR A 308 -2.82 13.16 7.03
CA THR A 308 -1.71 13.67 6.21
C THR A 308 -1.89 15.16 5.84
N LEU A 309 -3.11 15.58 5.52
CA LEU A 309 -3.42 16.97 5.15
C LEU A 309 -3.48 17.92 6.36
N ARG A 310 -3.87 17.43 7.53
CA ARG A 310 -4.10 18.25 8.73
C ARG A 310 -2.91 18.27 9.68
N THR A 311 -1.95 17.35 9.53
CA THR A 311 -0.76 17.39 10.36
C THR A 311 0.04 18.64 10.08
N ASN A 312 0.43 19.33 11.16
CA ASN A 312 1.44 20.37 11.06
C ASN A 312 2.82 19.74 10.95
N TRP A 313 3.32 19.67 9.71
CA TRP A 313 4.65 19.15 9.38
C TRP A 313 5.77 19.93 10.08
N GLU A 314 5.57 21.21 10.44
CA GLU A 314 6.55 22.06 11.14
C GLU A 314 6.74 21.66 12.60
N LYS A 315 5.70 21.12 13.25
CA LYS A 315 5.84 20.64 14.63
C LYS A 315 6.66 19.36 14.73
N ILE A 316 6.66 18.54 13.67
CA ILE A 316 7.41 17.27 13.65
C ILE A 316 8.90 17.56 13.79
N ASP A 317 9.39 18.54 13.02
CA ASP A 317 10.78 19.03 12.98
C ASP A 317 11.30 19.45 14.38
N LEU A 318 10.47 20.14 15.15
CA LEU A 318 10.84 20.62 16.49
C LEU A 318 10.89 19.50 17.55
N THR A 319 10.09 18.45 17.42
CA THR A 319 10.15 17.29 18.34
C THR A 319 11.43 16.49 18.15
N THR A 320 11.90 16.32 16.91
CA THR A 320 13.14 15.61 16.60
C THR A 320 14.37 16.37 17.07
N LEU A 321 14.41 17.70 16.91
CA LEU A 321 15.51 18.53 17.38
C LEU A 321 15.59 18.64 18.91
N ASN A 322 14.44 18.65 19.61
CA ASN A 322 14.44 18.70 21.07
C ASN A 322 14.89 17.38 21.72
N GLN A 323 14.62 16.22 21.11
CA GLN A 323 15.10 14.95 21.64
C GLN A 323 16.62 14.77 21.52
N GLU A 324 17.25 15.34 20.48
CA GLU A 324 18.72 15.37 20.38
C GLU A 324 19.34 16.28 21.45
N ASN A 325 18.74 17.43 21.75
CA ASN A 325 19.23 18.32 22.79
C ASN A 325 19.11 17.74 24.21
N ASP A 326 18.09 16.91 24.47
CA ASP A 326 17.92 16.22 25.76
C ASP A 326 18.87 15.02 25.95
N PHE A 327 19.48 14.51 24.88
CA PHE A 327 20.50 13.45 24.97
C PHE A 327 21.91 13.99 25.22
N PHE A 328 22.13 15.29 25.04
CA PHE A 328 23.40 15.98 25.23
C PHE A 328 23.45 16.89 26.47
N CYS A 329 22.48 16.79 27.40
CA CYS A 329 22.51 17.45 28.72
C CYS A 329 22.60 16.44 29.88
#